data_AF-A0A8D4VR20-F1
#
_entry.id   AF-A0A8D4VR20-F1
#
_cell.length_a   1.000
_cell.length_b   1.000
_cell.length_c   1.000
_cell.angle_alpha   90.00
_cell.angle_beta   90.00
_cell.angle_gamma   90.00
#
_symmetry.space_group_name_H-M   'P 1'
#
loop_
_entity.id
_entity.type
_entity.pdbx_description
1 polymer ?
#
loop_
_entity_poly.entity_id
_entity_poly.type
_entity_poly.pdbx_seq_one_letter_code
_entity_poly.pdbx_strand_id
1 'polypeptide(L)' 'MKTETHDDKQTKVTVVAGRELLDSIKRHRESLRSLTGLSVSMSAAAAALIRAGLDAKRAAQGH' A
#
# COMPACT_ATOMS: atom_id res chain seq x y z
N MET A 1 33.15 13.08 5.79
CA MET A 1 32.07 12.08 5.70
C MET A 1 30.78 12.75 6.12
N LYS A 2 29.84 12.98 5.20
CA LYS A 2 28.52 13.54 5.52
C LYS A 2 27.56 12.37 5.66
N THR A 3 27.04 12.15 6.87
CA THR A 3 25.92 11.24 7.10
C THR A 3 24.66 11.95 6.61
N GLU A 4 24.26 11.68 5.37
CA GLU A 4 22.93 12.05 4.88
C GLU A 4 21.92 11.19 5.63
N THR A 5 21.39 11.73 6.73
CA THR A 5 20.20 11.22 7.38
C THR A 5 19.06 11.38 6.37
N HIS A 6 18.69 10.28 5.70
CA HIS A 6 17.46 10.21 4.91
C HIS A 6 16.31 10.54 5.86
N ASP A 7 15.77 11.74 5.75
CA ASP A 7 14.58 12.17 6.47
C ASP A 7 13.41 11.36 5.91
N ASP A 8 13.09 10.25 6.58
CA ASP A 8 12.02 9.30 6.25
C ASP A 8 10.65 9.95 6.50
N LYS A 9 10.37 11.04 5.76
CA LYS A 9 9.11 11.76 5.82
C LYS A 9 8.03 10.91 5.18
N GLN A 10 7.35 10.13 6.02
CA GLN A 10 6.11 9.46 5.64
C GLN A 10 5.08 10.52 5.19
N THR A 11 4.86 10.59 3.88
CA THR A 11 3.86 11.48 3.30
C THR A 11 2.48 10.93 3.62
N LYS A 12 1.68 11.72 4.36
CA LYS A 12 0.30 11.35 4.71
C LYS A 12 -0.66 11.93 3.69
N VAL A 13 -1.51 11.08 3.12
CA VAL A 13 -2.56 11.48 2.18
C VAL A 13 -3.91 10.96 2.68
N THR A 14 -4.94 11.79 2.54
CA THR A 14 -6.33 11.38 2.77
C THR A 14 -6.95 11.01 1.44
N VAL A 15 -7.48 9.80 1.33
CA VAL A 15 -8.13 9.30 0.12
C VAL A 15 -9.61 9.13 0.39
N VAL A 16 -10.45 9.75 -0.43
CA VAL A 16 -11.89 9.51 -0.44
C VAL A 16 -12.15 8.34 -1.38
N ALA A 17 -12.72 7.27 -0.85
CA ALA A 17 -12.98 6.03 -1.57
C ALA A 17 -14.45 5.62 -1.42
N GLY A 18 -15.02 5.05 -2.48
CA GLY A 18 -16.32 4.40 -2.40
C GLY A 18 -16.28 3.20 -1.45
N ARG A 19 -17.45 2.80 -0.93
CA ARG A 19 -17.61 1.69 0.02
C ARG A 19 -17.01 0.39 -0.50
N GLU A 20 -17.27 0.05 -1.76
CA GLU A 20 -16.75 -1.15 -2.42
C GLU A 20 -15.22 -1.22 -2.39
N LEU A 21 -14.54 -0.09 -2.61
CA LEU A 21 -13.09 -0.01 -2.55
C LEU A 21 -12.59 -0.21 -1.11
N LEU A 22 -13.26 0.42 -0.12
CA LEU A 22 -12.92 0.25 1.28
C LEU A 22 -13.08 -1.22 1.73
N ASP A 23 -14.16 -1.88 1.31
CA ASP A 23 -14.40 -3.31 1.61
C ASP A 23 -13.40 -4.22 0.91
N SER A 24 -12.99 -3.90 -0.32
CA SER A 24 -11.91 -4.61 -1.01
C SER A 24 -10.59 -4.55 -0.24
N ILE A 25 -10.20 -3.37 0.24
CA ILE A 25 -8.96 -3.22 1.01
C ILE A 25 -9.05 -3.94 2.37
N LYS A 26 -10.22 -3.93 3.03
CA LYS A 26 -10.44 -4.70 4.26
C LYS A 26 -10.26 -6.21 4.03
N ARG A 27 -10.84 -6.75 2.96
CA ARG A 27 -10.66 -8.16 2.59
C ARG A 27 -9.19 -8.49 2.30
N HIS A 28 -8.49 -7.59 1.60
CA HIS A 28 -7.05 -7.75 1.36
C HIS A 28 -6.24 -7.76 2.66
N ARG A 29 -6.55 -6.85 3.59
CA ARG A 29 -5.95 -6.81 4.93
C ARG A 29 -6.14 -8.11 5.70
N GLU A 30 -7.36 -8.67 5.67
CA GLU A 30 -7.65 -9.95 6.32
C GLU A 30 -6.91 -11.12 5.66
N SER A 31 -6.82 -11.14 4.33
CA SER A 31 -6.03 -12.11 3.59
C SER A 31 -4.54 -12.05 3.97
N LEU A 32 -3.95 -10.85 4.01
CA LEU A 32 -2.56 -10.67 4.45
C LEU A 32 -2.34 -11.18 5.88
N ARG A 33 -3.28 -10.90 6.80
CA ARG A 33 -3.23 -11.43 8.16
C ARG A 33 -3.31 -12.96 8.18
N SER A 34 -4.18 -13.55 7.37
CA SER A 34 -4.33 -15.00 7.27
C SER A 34 -3.07 -15.68 6.72
N LEU A 35 -2.40 -15.06 5.75
CA LEU A 35 -1.23 -15.65 5.07
C LEU A 35 0.07 -15.47 5.87
N THR A 36 0.23 -14.31 6.51
CA THR A 36 1.49 -13.94 7.18
C THR A 36 1.44 -14.12 8.69
N GLY A 37 0.25 -14.24 9.28
CA GLY A 37 0.04 -14.17 10.73
C GLY A 37 0.19 -12.76 11.30
N LEU A 38 0.54 -11.75 10.48
CA LEU A 38 0.82 -10.40 10.93
C LEU A 38 -0.43 -9.51 10.84
N SER A 39 -0.65 -8.71 11.88
CA SER A 39 -1.67 -7.66 11.85
C SER A 39 -1.13 -6.45 11.11
N VAL A 40 -1.73 -6.10 9.96
CA VAL A 40 -1.32 -4.94 9.16
C VAL A 40 -2.35 -3.83 9.27
N SER A 41 -1.88 -2.58 9.26
CA SER A 41 -2.76 -1.42 9.31
C SER A 41 -3.54 -1.26 8.01
N MET A 42 -4.66 -0.53 8.08
CA MET A 42 -5.48 -0.23 6.93
C MET A 42 -4.72 0.58 5.87
N SER A 43 -3.90 1.56 6.30
CA SER A 43 -3.03 2.33 5.41
C SER A 43 -1.95 1.49 4.76
N ALA A 44 -1.37 0.51 5.47
CA ALA A 44 -0.39 -0.40 4.91
C ALA A 44 -1.00 -1.31 3.82
N ALA A 45 -2.20 -1.85 4.09
CA ALA A 45 -2.93 -2.66 3.10
C ALA A 45 -3.30 -1.82 1.85
N ALA A 46 -3.73 -0.57 2.03
CA ALA A 46 -4.01 0.34 0.93
C ALA A 46 -2.74 0.66 0.12
N ALA A 47 -1.63 0.96 0.79
CA ALA A 47 -0.35 1.26 0.14
C ALA A 47 0.18 0.06 -0.66
N ALA A 48 0.02 -1.17 -0.15
CA ALA A 48 0.39 -2.38 -0.87
C ALA A 48 -0.39 -2.53 -2.19
N LEU A 49 -1.71 -2.30 -2.16
CA LEU A 49 -2.56 -2.36 -3.36
C LEU A 49 -2.20 -1.27 -4.38
N ILE A 50 -1.97 -0.03 -3.92
CA ILE A 50 -1.54 1.07 -4.80
C ILE A 50 -0.20 0.72 -5.45
N ARG A 51 0.76 0.22 -4.67
CA ARG A 51 2.08 -0.16 -5.17
C ARG A 51 1.97 -1.28 -6.21
N ALA A 52 1.17 -2.31 -5.96
CA ALA A 52 0.94 -3.38 -6.93
C ALA A 52 0.32 -2.87 -8.24
N GLY A 53 -0.65 -1.94 -8.16
CA GLY A 53 -1.24 -1.32 -9.36
C GLY A 53 -0.25 -0.45 -10.13
N LEU A 54 0.60 0.31 -9.45
CA LEU A 54 1.65 1.12 -10.07
C LEU A 54 2.71 0.24 -10.75
N ASP A 55 3.09 -0.87 -10.12
CA ASP A 55 4.05 -1.82 -10.65
C ASP A 55 3.52 -2.51 -11.93
N ALA A 56 2.27 -2.97 -11.89
CA ALA A 56 1.59 -3.54 -13.05
C ALA A 56 1.51 -2.55 -14.23
N LYS A 57 1.23 -1.26 -13.96
CA LYS A 57 1.26 -0.21 -15.00
C LYS A 57 2.65 0.01 -15.58
N ARG A 58 3.69 0.02 -14.75
CA ARG A 58 5.08 0.16 -15.22
C ARG A 58 5.49 -1.03 -16.08
N ALA A 59 5.17 -2.25 -15.65
CA ALA A 59 5.43 -3.46 -16.43
C ALA A 59 4.72 -3.43 -17.80
N ALA A 60 3.49 -2.92 -17.86
CA ALA A 60 2.73 -2.78 -19.10
C ALA A 60 3.24 -1.68 -20.06
N GLN A 61 4.06 -0.73 -19.59
CA GLN A 61 4.62 0.37 -20.40
C GLN A 61 6.06 0.10 -20.87
N GLY A 62 6.71 -0.94 -20.34
CA GLY A 62 8.07 -1.35 -20.71
C GLY A 62 8.14 -2.38 -21.84
N HIS A 63 7.05 -2.57 -22.58
CA HIS A 63 6.94 -3.43 -23.77
C HIS A 63 6.58 -2.61 -25.00
#